data_AF-A0A5N5CZB3-F1
#
_entry.id   AF-A0A5N5CZB3-F1
#
_cell.length_a   1.000
_cell.length_b   1.000
_cell.length_c   1.000
_cell.angle_alpha   90.00
_cell.angle_beta   90.00
_cell.angle_gamma   90.00
#
_symmetry.space_group_name_H-M   'P 1'
#
loop_
_entity.id
_entity.type
_entity.pdbx_description
1 polymer ?
#
loop_
_entity_poly.entity_id
_entity_poly.type
_entity_poly.pdbx_seq_one_letter_code
_entity_poly.pdbx_strand_id
1 'polypeptide(L)'
;MASMKSLTRADLRFHNTIEDPEQRRQYRKDLGTCISQLPASCLELNAVFADASHGFDEHPAVTPHTPDTLCIGIRDLSTRLRHLSLDAVRVSPAIFWPADVEQQQQQQQPPSWPHLEVLELILEPVDSYGTFYADPTPSEIAYNAANHTPARPIESITRLVPRPERGLHQLVTAAGRAAFRGGGMPRLRELRVELPDKCGLAVELFFGQDWKGEGNFRLEWTSRPPVPWTDEIIEAWGIEWNMCEIDSEEADEDGDGGYWNLEAMVPWR
;
A
#
# COMPACT_ATOMS: atom_id res chain seq x y z
N MET A 1 -34.03 -10.01 -11.28
CA MET A 1 -32.78 -9.42 -10.74
C MET A 1 -33.16 -8.45 -9.63
N ALA A 2 -32.73 -8.70 -8.40
CA ALA A 2 -32.93 -7.76 -7.30
C ALA A 2 -32.13 -6.49 -7.58
N SER A 3 -32.75 -5.31 -7.43
CA SER A 3 -32.08 -4.04 -7.69
C SER A 3 -31.12 -3.73 -6.54
N MET A 4 -29.82 -3.65 -6.80
CA MET A 4 -28.78 -3.33 -5.80
C MET A 4 -28.77 -1.85 -5.37
N LYS A 5 -29.85 -1.10 -5.59
CA LYS A 5 -29.93 0.36 -5.35
C LYS A 5 -29.80 0.77 -3.88
N SER A 6 -29.86 -0.18 -2.95
CA SER A 6 -29.76 0.05 -1.50
C SER A 6 -28.47 -0.49 -0.88
N LEU A 7 -27.50 -0.96 -1.68
CA LEU A 7 -26.24 -1.45 -1.13
C LEU A 7 -25.40 -0.26 -0.67
N THR A 8 -25.27 -0.08 0.64
CA THR A 8 -24.46 0.99 1.25
C THR A 8 -23.06 0.55 1.64
N ARG A 9 -22.87 -0.75 1.81
CA ARG A 9 -21.62 -1.37 2.24
C ARG A 9 -21.38 -2.65 1.45
N ALA A 10 -20.14 -2.86 1.03
CA ALA A 10 -19.67 -4.10 0.42
C ALA A 10 -18.52 -4.68 1.25
N ASP A 11 -18.70 -5.91 1.73
CA ASP A 11 -17.64 -6.70 2.36
C ASP A 11 -17.28 -7.85 1.43
N LEU A 12 -16.08 -7.80 0.85
CA LEU A 12 -15.61 -8.75 -0.15
C LEU A 12 -14.43 -9.55 0.40
N ARG A 13 -14.44 -10.86 0.15
CA ARG A 13 -13.32 -11.74 0.49
C ARG A 13 -12.93 -12.52 -0.76
N PHE A 14 -11.70 -12.31 -1.18
CA PHE A 14 -11.13 -12.94 -2.36
C PHE A 14 -10.11 -13.96 -1.89
N HIS A 15 -10.43 -15.24 -2.09
CA HIS A 15 -9.49 -16.32 -1.88
C HIS A 15 -8.85 -16.62 -3.23
N ASN A 16 -7.62 -16.13 -3.44
CA ASN A 16 -6.90 -16.41 -4.67
C ASN A 16 -6.15 -17.73 -4.54
N THR A 17 -6.82 -18.81 -4.93
CA THR A 17 -6.21 -20.15 -5.06
C THR A 17 -5.77 -20.43 -6.50
N ILE A 18 -5.71 -19.42 -7.37
CA ILE A 18 -5.38 -19.58 -8.79
C ILE A 18 -3.86 -19.71 -8.92
N GLU A 19 -3.39 -20.92 -9.22
CA GLU A 19 -1.96 -21.21 -9.41
C GLU A 19 -1.42 -20.60 -10.72
N ASP A 20 -2.21 -20.66 -11.80
CA ASP A 20 -1.80 -20.17 -13.12
C ASP A 20 -1.63 -18.63 -13.14
N PRO A 21 -0.43 -18.10 -13.44
CA PRO A 21 -0.17 -16.65 -13.42
C PRO A 21 -1.00 -15.87 -14.44
N GLU A 22 -1.31 -16.44 -15.60
CA GLU A 22 -2.12 -15.76 -16.62
C GLU A 22 -3.57 -15.61 -16.18
N GLN A 23 -4.18 -16.68 -15.68
CA GLN A 23 -5.52 -16.63 -15.09
C GLN A 23 -5.58 -15.67 -13.88
N ARG A 24 -4.54 -15.62 -13.04
CA ARG A 24 -4.48 -14.69 -11.91
C ARG A 24 -4.48 -13.23 -12.36
N ARG A 25 -3.70 -12.90 -13.39
CA ARG A 25 -3.69 -11.55 -14.00
C ARG A 25 -5.04 -11.20 -14.61
N GLN A 26 -5.66 -12.14 -15.32
CA GLN A 26 -6.99 -11.94 -15.89
C GLN A 26 -8.05 -11.74 -14.80
N TYR A 27 -8.01 -12.55 -13.74
CA TYR A 27 -8.87 -12.41 -12.57
C TYR A 27 -8.73 -11.04 -11.91
N ARG A 28 -7.50 -10.56 -11.70
CA ARG A 28 -7.25 -9.20 -11.17
C ARG A 28 -7.89 -8.12 -12.04
N LYS A 29 -7.77 -8.23 -13.37
CA LYS A 29 -8.37 -7.30 -14.33
C LYS A 29 -9.89 -7.31 -14.28
N ASP A 30 -10.49 -8.50 -14.27
CA ASP A 30 -11.94 -8.68 -14.17
C ASP A 30 -12.45 -8.13 -12.83
N LEU A 31 -11.71 -8.36 -11.74
CA LEU A 31 -12.04 -7.84 -10.43
C LEU A 31 -12.02 -6.30 -10.40
N GLY A 32 -11.00 -5.66 -10.97
CA GLY A 32 -10.97 -4.19 -11.12
C GLY A 32 -12.18 -3.65 -11.88
N THR A 33 -12.60 -4.38 -12.92
CA THR A 33 -13.80 -4.04 -13.71
C THR A 33 -15.09 -4.25 -12.92
N CYS A 34 -15.18 -5.29 -12.10
CA CYS A 34 -16.36 -5.55 -11.26
C CYS A 34 -16.49 -4.55 -10.11
N ILE A 35 -15.38 -4.18 -9.46
CA ILE A 35 -15.37 -3.24 -8.33
C ILE A 35 -15.85 -1.85 -8.76
N SER A 36 -15.45 -1.38 -9.95
CA SER A 36 -15.90 -0.08 -10.47
C SER A 36 -17.42 -0.04 -10.74
N GLN A 37 -18.05 -1.20 -10.94
CA GLN A 37 -19.49 -1.35 -11.18
C GLN A 37 -20.34 -1.43 -9.91
N LEU A 38 -19.74 -1.38 -8.71
CA LEU A 38 -20.51 -1.27 -7.47
C LEU A 38 -21.48 -0.06 -7.55
N PRO A 39 -22.69 -0.17 -6.96
CA PRO A 39 -23.68 0.90 -7.07
C PRO A 39 -23.20 2.17 -6.40
N ALA A 40 -23.64 3.34 -6.90
CA ALA A 40 -23.27 4.63 -6.32
C ALA A 40 -23.75 4.84 -4.87
N SER A 41 -24.70 4.03 -4.41
CA SER A 41 -25.13 4.00 -3.02
C SER A 41 -24.08 3.39 -2.08
N CYS A 42 -23.09 2.67 -2.59
CA CYS A 42 -22.04 2.03 -1.82
C CYS A 42 -21.07 3.10 -1.32
N LEU A 43 -21.02 3.28 0.00
CA LEU A 43 -20.18 4.26 0.68
C LEU A 43 -19.01 3.60 1.41
N GLU A 44 -19.08 2.28 1.64
CA GLU A 44 -18.10 1.52 2.40
C GLU A 44 -17.67 0.30 1.59
N LEU A 45 -16.37 0.13 1.39
CA LEU A 45 -15.79 -1.07 0.81
C LEU A 45 -14.74 -1.63 1.77
N ASN A 46 -14.95 -2.87 2.22
CA ASN A 46 -13.94 -3.65 2.91
C ASN A 46 -13.62 -4.87 2.04
N ALA A 47 -12.36 -5.04 1.66
CA ALA A 47 -11.94 -6.16 0.83
C ALA A 47 -10.70 -6.84 1.41
N VAL A 48 -10.77 -8.16 1.57
CA VAL A 48 -9.64 -8.98 2.00
C VAL A 48 -9.19 -9.85 0.84
N PHE A 49 -7.90 -9.80 0.51
CA PHE A 49 -7.28 -10.54 -0.57
C PHE A 49 -6.38 -11.63 0.03
N ALA A 50 -6.97 -12.77 0.37
CA ALA A 50 -6.21 -13.91 0.82
C ALA A 50 -5.50 -14.55 -0.39
N ASP A 51 -4.27 -14.14 -0.65
CA ASP A 51 -3.39 -14.83 -1.61
C ASP A 51 -2.77 -16.05 -0.92
N ALA A 52 -2.82 -17.20 -1.59
CA ALA A 52 -2.22 -18.43 -1.08
C ALA A 52 -0.71 -18.51 -1.37
N SER A 53 -0.12 -17.45 -1.94
CA SER A 53 1.26 -17.45 -2.37
C SER A 53 2.22 -17.30 -1.20
N HIS A 54 3.28 -18.11 -1.23
CA HIS A 54 4.31 -18.17 -0.19
C HIS A 54 5.67 -18.00 -0.87
N GLY A 55 6.37 -16.90 -0.57
CA GLY A 55 7.81 -16.74 -0.85
C GLY A 55 8.16 -15.76 -1.96
N PHE A 56 9.42 -15.83 -2.43
CA PHE A 56 10.03 -14.87 -3.37
C PHE A 56 9.84 -15.23 -4.85
N ASP A 57 9.23 -16.38 -5.13
CA ASP A 57 8.95 -16.85 -6.50
C ASP A 57 7.60 -16.34 -7.02
N GLU A 58 7.09 -15.25 -6.45
CA GLU A 58 5.78 -14.74 -6.79
C GLU A 58 5.77 -14.07 -8.16
N HIS A 59 4.85 -14.51 -9.01
CA HIS A 59 4.62 -13.87 -10.29
C HIS A 59 3.92 -12.52 -10.14
N PRO A 60 4.24 -11.54 -11.01
CA PRO A 60 3.54 -10.25 -11.05
C PRO A 60 2.03 -10.42 -11.20
N ALA A 61 1.26 -9.71 -10.38
CA ALA A 61 -0.20 -9.68 -10.46
C ALA A 61 -0.70 -8.83 -11.65
N VAL A 62 0.18 -7.99 -12.20
CA VAL A 62 -0.03 -7.13 -13.37
C VAL A 62 1.13 -7.34 -14.34
N THR A 63 0.86 -7.33 -15.63
CA THR A 63 1.93 -7.38 -16.65
C THR A 63 2.77 -6.09 -16.56
N PRO A 64 4.11 -6.16 -16.54
CA PRO A 64 4.95 -4.97 -16.52
C PRO A 64 4.58 -3.98 -17.64
N HIS A 65 4.64 -2.68 -17.33
CA HIS A 65 4.27 -1.60 -18.25
C HIS A 65 2.80 -1.59 -18.71
N THR A 66 1.92 -2.33 -18.04
CA THR A 66 0.47 -2.22 -18.26
C THR A 66 -0.21 -1.54 -17.07
N PRO A 67 -1.32 -0.81 -17.28
CA PRO A 67 -2.06 -0.20 -16.18
C PRO A 67 -2.62 -1.24 -15.21
N ASP A 68 -2.45 -1.00 -13.91
CA ASP A 68 -3.06 -1.82 -12.87
C ASP A 68 -4.56 -1.56 -12.77
N THR A 69 -5.34 -2.35 -13.52
CA THR A 69 -6.79 -2.18 -13.65
C THR A 69 -7.51 -2.31 -12.30
N LEU A 70 -6.98 -3.09 -11.35
CA LEU A 70 -7.58 -3.19 -10.02
C LEU A 70 -7.40 -1.89 -9.25
N CYS A 71 -6.16 -1.37 -9.16
CA CYS A 71 -5.89 -0.11 -8.48
C CYS A 71 -6.64 1.07 -9.11
N ILE A 72 -6.76 1.09 -10.45
CA ILE A 72 -7.55 2.10 -11.16
C ILE A 72 -9.04 1.96 -10.83
N GLY A 73 -9.60 0.76 -10.89
CA GLY A 73 -11.01 0.52 -10.57
C GLY A 73 -11.35 0.87 -9.12
N ILE A 74 -10.44 0.59 -8.18
CA ILE A 74 -10.55 1.00 -6.78
C ILE A 74 -10.47 2.52 -6.68
N ARG A 75 -9.49 3.18 -7.30
CA ARG A 75 -9.35 4.64 -7.29
C ARG A 75 -10.62 5.33 -7.78
N ASP A 76 -11.17 4.87 -8.90
CA ASP A 76 -12.41 5.40 -9.49
C ASP A 76 -13.60 5.20 -8.55
N LEU A 77 -13.71 4.01 -7.93
CA LEU A 77 -14.72 3.74 -6.91
C LEU A 77 -14.57 4.65 -5.70
N SER A 78 -13.34 4.89 -5.24
CA SER A 78 -13.05 5.68 -4.04
C SER A 78 -13.47 7.14 -4.16
N THR A 79 -13.71 7.65 -5.37
CA THR A 79 -14.26 9.01 -5.59
C THR A 79 -15.63 9.22 -4.92
N ARG A 80 -16.37 8.13 -4.64
CA ARG A 80 -17.68 8.16 -3.97
C ARG A 80 -17.72 7.47 -2.62
N LEU A 81 -16.67 6.74 -2.24
CA LEU A 81 -16.60 6.06 -0.94
C LEU A 81 -16.34 7.08 0.18
N ARG A 82 -16.75 6.69 1.39
CA ARG A 82 -16.34 7.31 2.66
C ARG A 82 -15.32 6.46 3.40
N HIS A 83 -15.45 5.14 3.32
CA HIS A 83 -14.53 4.20 3.96
C HIS A 83 -14.03 3.19 2.93
N LEU A 84 -12.72 3.03 2.86
CA LEU A 84 -12.06 2.01 2.06
C LEU A 84 -11.05 1.28 2.95
N SER A 85 -11.23 -0.02 3.15
CA SER A 85 -10.28 -0.89 3.83
C SER A 85 -9.90 -2.04 2.91
N LEU A 86 -8.61 -2.17 2.59
CA LEU A 86 -8.06 -3.23 1.77
C LEU A 86 -7.02 -4.00 2.56
N ASP A 87 -7.24 -5.30 2.73
CA ASP A 87 -6.36 -6.19 3.49
C ASP A 87 -5.69 -7.21 2.58
N ALA A 88 -4.40 -7.48 2.84
CA ALA A 88 -3.56 -8.43 2.12
C ALA A 88 -3.52 -8.16 0.59
N VAL A 89 -3.59 -6.89 0.19
CA VAL A 89 -3.68 -6.51 -1.22
C VAL A 89 -2.30 -6.13 -1.78
N ARG A 90 -1.96 -6.67 -2.96
CA ARG A 90 -0.85 -6.14 -3.76
C ARG A 90 -1.32 -4.92 -4.51
N VAL A 91 -0.76 -3.75 -4.20
CA VAL A 91 -1.11 -2.47 -4.84
C VAL A 91 0.10 -1.83 -5.51
N SER A 92 -0.18 -1.00 -6.49
CA SER A 92 0.79 -0.06 -7.06
C SER A 92 0.45 1.37 -6.64
N PRO A 93 1.38 2.34 -6.81
CA PRO A 93 1.11 3.76 -6.61
C PRO A 93 -0.12 4.28 -7.39
N ALA A 94 -0.53 3.58 -8.45
CA ALA A 94 -1.72 3.87 -9.25
C ALA A 94 -3.01 3.98 -8.43
N ILE A 95 -3.08 3.35 -7.25
CA ILE A 95 -4.24 3.47 -6.35
C ILE A 95 -4.44 4.92 -5.86
N PHE A 96 -3.36 5.66 -5.69
CA PHE A 96 -3.34 7.05 -5.23
C PHE A 96 -3.07 8.04 -6.35
N TRP A 97 -2.23 7.73 -7.33
CA TRP A 97 -1.86 8.70 -8.35
C TRP A 97 -1.62 8.01 -9.68
N PRO A 98 -2.11 8.55 -10.82
CA PRO A 98 -1.93 7.92 -12.12
C PRO A 98 -0.45 7.65 -12.42
N ALA A 99 -0.14 6.42 -12.79
CA ALA A 99 1.20 6.04 -13.22
C ALA A 99 1.56 6.70 -14.56
N ASP A 100 2.85 6.80 -14.89
CA ASP A 100 3.33 7.43 -16.14
C ASP A 100 2.65 6.86 -17.40
N VAL A 101 2.37 5.55 -17.40
CA VAL A 101 1.70 4.88 -18.52
C VAL A 101 0.24 5.33 -18.69
N GLU A 102 -0.41 5.76 -17.61
CA GLU A 102 -1.75 6.37 -17.61
C GLU A 102 -1.66 7.86 -18.01
N GLN A 103 -0.61 8.56 -17.58
CA GLN A 103 -0.37 9.99 -17.85
C GLN A 103 -0.21 10.29 -19.34
N GLN A 104 0.39 9.37 -20.10
CA GLN A 104 0.56 9.54 -21.55
C GLN A 104 -0.77 9.50 -22.33
N GLN A 105 -1.86 9.04 -21.71
CA GLN A 105 -3.12 8.77 -22.41
C GLN A 105 -4.18 9.89 -22.25
N GLN A 106 -4.08 10.76 -21.23
CA GLN A 106 -5.09 11.80 -20.96
C GLN A 106 -4.48 13.09 -20.36
N GLN A 107 -5.05 14.27 -20.69
CA GLN A 107 -4.74 15.55 -20.04
C GLN A 107 -5.19 15.50 -18.57
N GLN A 108 -4.24 15.50 -17.63
CA GLN A 108 -4.53 15.13 -16.25
C GLN A 108 -5.00 16.28 -15.37
N GLN A 109 -6.19 16.11 -14.82
CA GLN A 109 -6.53 16.70 -13.53
C GLN A 109 -6.05 15.76 -12.41
N PRO A 110 -5.59 16.29 -11.26
CA PRO A 110 -5.38 15.50 -10.07
C PRO A 110 -6.61 14.63 -9.77
N PRO A 111 -6.45 13.35 -9.37
CA PRO A 111 -7.61 12.57 -8.96
C PRO A 111 -8.26 13.18 -7.72
N SER A 112 -9.58 12.98 -7.59
CA SER A 112 -10.38 13.59 -6.53
C SER A 112 -11.21 12.54 -5.81
N TRP A 113 -11.06 12.48 -4.49
CA TRP A 113 -11.81 11.70 -3.51
C TRP A 113 -12.58 12.63 -2.57
N PRO A 114 -13.63 13.31 -3.07
CA PRO A 114 -14.34 14.36 -2.33
C PRO A 114 -15.06 13.87 -1.06
N HIS A 115 -15.18 12.55 -0.89
CA HIS A 115 -15.98 11.93 0.17
C HIS A 115 -15.20 10.98 1.07
N LEU A 116 -13.97 10.62 0.72
CA LEU A 116 -13.21 9.62 1.47
C LEU A 116 -12.78 10.20 2.82
N GLU A 117 -13.17 9.53 3.89
CA GLU A 117 -12.92 9.90 5.29
C GLU A 117 -11.88 8.98 5.92
N VAL A 118 -11.93 7.68 5.62
CA VAL A 118 -10.98 6.67 6.15
C VAL A 118 -10.46 5.81 5.01
N LEU A 119 -9.14 5.63 4.98
CA LEU A 119 -8.46 4.74 4.06
C LEU A 119 -7.45 3.86 4.82
N GLU A 120 -7.65 2.55 4.77
CA GLU A 120 -6.78 1.55 5.37
C GLU A 120 -6.24 0.62 4.28
N LEU A 121 -4.92 0.46 4.22
CA LEU A 121 -4.24 -0.47 3.32
C LEU A 121 -3.31 -1.36 4.13
N ILE A 122 -3.61 -2.65 4.22
CA ILE A 122 -2.68 -3.67 4.72
C ILE A 122 -2.06 -4.35 3.49
N LEU A 123 -0.76 -4.13 3.34
CA LEU A 123 0.02 -4.52 2.18
C LEU A 123 0.52 -5.96 2.29
N GLU A 124 0.75 -6.57 1.14
CA GLU A 124 1.65 -7.71 1.01
C GLU A 124 3.11 -7.22 0.83
N PRO A 125 4.14 -8.06 1.10
CA PRO A 125 5.55 -7.67 0.98
C PRO A 125 6.02 -7.45 -0.46
N VAL A 126 5.11 -7.56 -1.42
CA VAL A 126 5.32 -7.41 -2.86
C VAL A 126 4.24 -6.52 -3.47
N ASP A 127 4.65 -5.69 -4.42
CA ASP A 127 3.73 -4.82 -5.16
C ASP A 127 2.92 -5.59 -6.23
N SER A 128 2.01 -4.91 -6.91
CA SER A 128 1.22 -5.50 -7.99
C SER A 128 2.05 -5.98 -9.19
N TYR A 129 3.27 -5.47 -9.36
CA TYR A 129 4.19 -5.82 -10.44
C TYR A 129 5.19 -6.91 -10.05
N GLY A 130 5.03 -7.54 -8.88
CA GLY A 130 5.89 -8.63 -8.41
C GLY A 130 7.23 -8.13 -7.86
N THR A 131 7.33 -6.84 -7.52
CA THR A 131 8.55 -6.24 -6.96
C THR A 131 8.46 -6.24 -5.44
N PHE A 132 9.42 -6.91 -4.78
CA PHE A 132 9.51 -6.96 -3.32
C PHE A 132 10.09 -5.67 -2.74
N TYR A 133 9.57 -5.25 -1.58
CA TYR A 133 10.05 -4.08 -0.86
C TYR A 133 11.36 -4.33 -0.08
N ALA A 134 11.86 -5.56 -0.09
CA ALA A 134 13.10 -5.92 0.57
C ALA A 134 13.73 -7.18 -0.08
N ASP A 135 15.05 -7.31 0.05
CA ASP A 135 15.84 -8.44 -0.47
C ASP A 135 16.20 -9.44 0.64
N PRO A 136 16.28 -10.75 0.37
CA PRO A 136 16.86 -11.70 1.31
C PRO A 136 18.29 -11.32 1.72
N THR A 137 18.62 -11.44 3.00
CA THR A 137 20.01 -11.24 3.45
C THR A 137 20.94 -12.30 2.83
N PRO A 138 22.26 -12.03 2.67
CA PRO A 138 23.20 -13.03 2.19
C PRO A 138 23.20 -14.32 3.02
N SER A 139 23.05 -14.18 4.34
CA SER A 139 22.95 -15.32 5.27
C SER A 139 21.69 -16.15 5.02
N GLU A 140 20.55 -15.49 4.75
CA GLU A 140 19.30 -16.16 4.40
C GLU A 140 19.43 -16.91 3.07
N ILE A 141 20.04 -16.27 2.07
CA ILE A 141 20.31 -16.90 0.77
C ILE A 141 21.17 -18.15 0.95
N ALA A 142 22.23 -18.06 1.76
CA ALA A 142 23.12 -19.19 2.05
C ALA A 142 22.40 -20.31 2.82
N TYR A 143 21.59 -19.96 3.82
CA TYR A 143 20.78 -20.91 4.59
C TYR A 143 19.79 -21.65 3.68
N ASN A 144 19.06 -20.90 2.84
CA ASN A 144 18.11 -21.48 1.88
C ASN A 144 18.83 -22.38 0.89
N ALA A 145 19.97 -21.96 0.32
CA ALA A 145 20.76 -22.79 -0.59
C ALA A 145 21.26 -24.10 0.05
N ALA A 146 21.62 -24.07 1.33
CA ALA A 146 22.12 -25.24 2.06
C ALA A 146 21.00 -26.20 2.50
N ASN A 147 19.80 -25.69 2.78
CA ASN A 147 18.67 -26.45 3.32
C ASN A 147 17.55 -26.73 2.31
N HIS A 148 17.69 -26.27 1.06
CA HIS A 148 16.71 -26.50 0.01
C HIS A 148 16.59 -28.00 -0.29
N THR A 149 15.51 -28.62 0.19
CA THR A 149 15.12 -29.98 -0.17
C THR A 149 13.79 -29.93 -0.92
N PRO A 150 13.55 -30.79 -1.93
CA PRO A 150 12.27 -30.82 -2.66
C PRO A 150 11.03 -31.00 -1.76
N ALA A 151 11.24 -31.46 -0.52
CA ALA A 151 10.20 -31.72 0.48
C ALA A 151 9.96 -30.56 1.47
N ARG A 152 10.79 -29.51 1.44
CA ARG A 152 10.59 -28.29 2.24
C ARG A 152 10.60 -27.09 1.29
N PRO A 153 9.43 -26.48 1.02
CA PRO A 153 9.39 -25.15 0.41
C PRO A 153 10.33 -24.23 1.21
N ILE A 154 10.99 -23.29 0.52
CA ILE A 154 11.83 -22.25 1.14
C ILE A 154 11.10 -21.76 2.39
N GLU A 155 11.69 -22.01 3.57
CA GLU A 155 11.11 -21.57 4.84
C GLU A 155 10.87 -20.05 4.74
N SER A 156 9.78 -19.58 5.35
CA SER A 156 9.38 -18.17 5.36
C SER A 156 10.60 -17.29 5.60
N ILE A 157 11.03 -16.54 4.59
CA ILE A 157 12.23 -15.72 4.71
C ILE A 157 12.03 -14.75 5.85
N THR A 158 12.87 -14.89 6.88
CA THR A 158 12.69 -14.20 8.16
C THR A 158 13.50 -12.90 8.24
N ARG A 159 14.53 -12.78 7.40
CA ARG A 159 15.48 -11.67 7.44
C ARG A 159 15.64 -11.04 6.07
N LEU A 160 15.13 -9.83 5.95
CA LEU A 160 15.22 -9.03 4.73
C LEU A 160 16.01 -7.73 4.94
N VAL A 161 16.66 -7.29 3.88
CA VAL A 161 17.30 -5.98 3.76
C VAL A 161 16.34 -5.06 3.01
N PRO A 162 15.86 -3.95 3.62
CA PRO A 162 14.91 -3.05 2.98
C PRO A 162 15.42 -2.52 1.64
N ARG A 163 14.49 -2.41 0.70
CA ARG A 163 14.65 -1.81 -0.64
C ARG A 163 13.47 -0.88 -0.91
N PRO A 164 13.27 0.14 -0.07
CA PRO A 164 12.08 0.97 -0.12
C PRO A 164 11.96 1.76 -1.44
N GLU A 165 13.07 1.97 -2.15
CA GLU A 165 13.10 2.54 -3.50
C GLU A 165 12.40 1.68 -4.57
N ARG A 166 12.08 0.42 -4.25
CA ARG A 166 11.41 -0.54 -5.14
C ARG A 166 9.89 -0.53 -4.99
N GLY A 167 9.28 0.65 -4.86
CA GLY A 167 7.83 0.83 -4.91
C GLY A 167 7.23 1.38 -3.62
N LEU A 168 7.83 1.12 -2.45
CA LEU A 168 7.29 1.58 -1.17
C LEU A 168 7.35 3.11 -1.06
N HIS A 169 8.50 3.71 -1.36
CA HIS A 169 8.64 5.16 -1.41
C HIS A 169 7.69 5.79 -2.43
N GLN A 170 7.54 5.18 -3.61
CA GLN A 170 6.62 5.67 -4.64
C GLN A 170 5.16 5.60 -4.19
N LEU A 171 4.78 4.55 -3.45
CA LEU A 171 3.44 4.39 -2.89
C LEU A 171 3.16 5.48 -1.84
N VAL A 172 4.08 5.67 -0.89
CA VAL A 172 3.96 6.69 0.18
C VAL A 172 3.97 8.10 -0.40
N THR A 173 4.82 8.37 -1.39
CA THR A 173 4.84 9.65 -2.14
C THR A 173 3.51 9.89 -2.87
N ALA A 174 2.96 8.87 -3.53
CA ALA A 174 1.68 8.99 -4.23
C ALA A 174 0.53 9.26 -3.24
N ALA A 175 0.53 8.62 -2.07
CA ALA A 175 -0.42 8.87 -1.01
C ALA A 175 -0.36 10.33 -0.51
N GLY A 176 0.86 10.84 -0.22
CA GLY A 176 1.06 12.24 0.19
C GLY A 176 0.58 13.23 -0.87
N ARG A 177 0.90 12.99 -2.15
CA ARG A 177 0.41 13.83 -3.28
C ARG A 177 -1.11 13.85 -3.36
N ALA A 178 -1.75 12.70 -3.19
CA ALA A 178 -3.20 12.58 -3.23
C ALA A 178 -3.89 13.28 -2.05
N ALA A 179 -3.34 13.14 -0.85
CA ALA A 179 -3.88 13.75 0.37
C ALA A 179 -3.66 15.28 0.41
N PHE A 180 -2.44 15.76 0.17
CA PHE A 180 -2.04 17.16 0.42
C PHE A 180 -1.91 18.01 -0.84
N ARG A 181 -1.06 17.63 -1.79
CA ARG A 181 -0.72 18.51 -2.93
C ARG A 181 -1.83 18.64 -3.96
N GLY A 182 -2.55 17.56 -4.21
CA GLY A 182 -3.66 17.54 -5.17
C GLY A 182 -4.97 18.10 -4.63
N GLY A 183 -5.08 18.35 -3.32
CA GLY A 183 -6.37 18.60 -2.65
C GLY A 183 -7.38 17.48 -2.91
N GLY A 184 -6.88 16.28 -3.20
CA GLY A 184 -7.69 15.17 -3.69
C GLY A 184 -8.61 14.63 -2.61
N MET A 185 -8.19 14.66 -1.34
CA MET A 185 -8.92 14.03 -0.23
C MET A 185 -9.34 15.03 0.86
N PRO A 186 -10.20 16.02 0.56
CA PRO A 186 -10.50 17.13 1.49
C PRO A 186 -11.23 16.72 2.79
N ARG A 187 -11.74 15.49 2.85
CA ARG A 187 -12.47 14.95 4.01
C ARG A 187 -11.71 13.86 4.75
N LEU A 188 -10.48 13.55 4.33
CA LEU A 188 -9.67 12.52 4.95
C LEU A 188 -9.48 12.83 6.43
N ARG A 189 -9.90 11.90 7.28
CA ARG A 189 -9.71 11.94 8.73
C ARG A 189 -8.62 10.98 9.16
N GLU A 190 -8.46 9.89 8.41
CA GLU A 190 -7.54 8.82 8.70
C GLU A 190 -7.03 8.17 7.42
N LEU A 191 -5.72 8.02 7.31
CA LEU A 191 -5.05 7.15 6.35
C LEU A 191 -4.08 6.26 7.12
N ARG A 192 -4.19 4.96 6.91
CA ARG A 192 -3.27 3.96 7.44
C ARG A 192 -2.74 3.10 6.30
N VAL A 193 -1.43 2.99 6.20
CA VAL A 193 -0.76 2.06 5.28
C VAL A 193 0.19 1.22 6.11
N GLU A 194 -0.08 -0.08 6.19
CA GLU A 194 0.65 -1.03 7.02
C GLU A 194 1.24 -2.13 6.14
N LEU A 195 2.52 -2.41 6.32
CA LEU A 195 3.14 -3.67 5.91
C LEU A 195 3.43 -4.44 7.21
N PRO A 196 2.64 -5.47 7.55
CA PRO A 196 2.85 -6.21 8.78
C PRO A 196 4.17 -6.99 8.72
N ASP A 197 4.74 -7.29 9.90
CA ASP A 197 5.98 -8.06 10.03
C ASP A 197 5.80 -9.53 9.62
N LYS A 198 5.73 -9.76 8.30
CA LYS A 198 5.63 -11.11 7.71
C LYS A 198 6.99 -11.63 7.24
N CYS A 199 7.94 -10.73 6.98
CA CYS A 199 9.23 -11.08 6.38
C CYS A 199 10.40 -10.25 6.96
N GLY A 200 10.32 -9.81 8.21
CA GLY A 200 11.40 -9.00 8.80
C GLY A 200 11.52 -7.60 8.18
N LEU A 201 10.44 -7.12 7.57
CA LEU A 201 10.21 -5.72 7.25
C LEU A 201 8.78 -5.39 7.69
N ALA A 202 8.67 -4.51 8.69
CA ALA A 202 7.43 -3.92 9.12
C ALA A 202 7.49 -2.42 8.82
N VAL A 203 6.42 -1.87 8.23
CA VAL A 203 6.26 -0.43 8.10
C VAL A 203 4.84 -0.01 8.44
N GLU A 204 4.67 1.15 9.04
CA GLU A 204 3.38 1.75 9.29
C GLU A 204 3.44 3.24 9.01
N LEU A 205 2.65 3.68 8.04
CA LEU A 205 2.28 5.08 7.86
C LEU A 205 0.92 5.28 8.52
N PHE A 206 0.86 6.25 9.43
CA PHE A 206 -0.39 6.75 9.98
C PHE A 206 -0.51 8.24 9.70
N PHE A 207 -1.69 8.64 9.24
CA PHE A 207 -2.09 10.03 9.15
C PHE A 207 -3.48 10.16 9.74
N GLY A 208 -3.66 10.98 10.76
CA GLY A 208 -4.97 11.15 11.38
C GLY A 208 -5.07 12.35 12.30
N GLN A 209 -6.29 12.66 12.77
CA GLN A 209 -6.48 13.75 13.72
C GLN A 209 -5.67 13.52 15.00
N ASP A 210 -4.98 14.55 15.47
CA ASP A 210 -4.30 14.49 16.76
C ASP A 210 -5.33 14.27 17.88
N TRP A 211 -4.99 13.38 18.80
CA TRP A 211 -5.79 13.07 19.99
C TRP A 211 -6.01 14.29 20.88
N LYS A 212 -5.17 15.34 20.77
CA LYS A 212 -5.34 16.61 21.49
C LYS A 212 -6.41 17.52 20.89
N GLY A 213 -6.89 17.26 19.67
CA GLY A 213 -8.03 17.97 19.07
C GLY A 213 -7.77 19.42 18.64
N GLU A 214 -6.50 19.81 18.44
CA GLU A 214 -6.11 21.20 18.10
C GLU A 214 -6.31 21.55 16.61
N GLY A 215 -7.00 20.72 15.84
CA GLY A 215 -7.20 20.91 14.39
C GLY A 215 -5.97 20.55 13.53
N ASN A 216 -4.90 20.05 14.17
CA ASN A 216 -3.74 19.48 13.51
C ASN A 216 -3.95 17.97 13.27
N PHE A 217 -3.26 17.46 12.27
CA PHE A 217 -3.16 16.05 11.98
C PHE A 217 -1.76 15.56 12.34
N ARG A 218 -1.70 14.37 12.92
CA ARG A 218 -0.47 13.64 13.19
C ARG A 218 -0.14 12.82 11.96
N LEU A 219 1.07 13.00 11.44
CA LEU A 219 1.69 12.15 10.45
C LEU A 219 2.79 11.35 11.14
N GLU A 220 2.72 10.04 11.09
CA GLU A 220 3.66 9.12 11.74
C GLU A 220 4.12 8.07 10.74
N TRP A 221 5.41 7.79 10.74
CA TRP A 221 6.03 6.75 9.96
C TRP A 221 6.95 5.92 10.84
N THR A 222 6.60 4.66 11.02
CA THR A 222 7.43 3.69 11.74
C THR A 222 7.92 2.62 10.78
N SER A 223 9.14 2.14 10.99
CA SER A 223 9.70 1.03 10.23
C SER A 223 10.72 0.24 11.02
N ARG A 224 10.73 -1.08 10.78
CA ARG A 224 11.72 -2.03 11.29
C ARG A 224 12.04 -3.06 10.21
N PRO A 225 13.29 -3.14 9.71
CA PRO A 225 14.44 -2.29 10.02
C PRO A 225 14.25 -0.82 9.57
N PRO A 226 15.22 0.08 9.87
CA PRO A 226 15.09 1.51 9.56
C PRO A 226 14.87 1.78 8.07
N VAL A 227 13.77 2.45 7.73
CA VAL A 227 13.46 2.95 6.38
C VAL A 227 13.26 4.47 6.47
N PRO A 228 14.31 5.28 6.24
CA PRO A 228 14.20 6.73 6.32
C PRO A 228 13.43 7.28 5.11
N TRP A 229 12.63 8.32 5.36
CA TRP A 229 11.98 9.08 4.29
C TRP A 229 12.97 9.88 3.47
N THR A 230 12.61 10.15 2.22
CA THR A 230 13.37 11.01 1.30
C THR A 230 12.77 12.41 1.26
N ASP A 231 13.53 13.37 0.73
CA ASP A 231 13.03 14.74 0.47
C ASP A 231 11.76 14.74 -0.38
N GLU A 232 11.65 13.81 -1.34
CA GLU A 232 10.47 13.70 -2.20
C GLU A 232 9.20 13.31 -1.40
N ILE A 233 9.35 12.41 -0.41
CA ILE A 233 8.22 12.02 0.44
C ILE A 233 7.80 13.20 1.30
N ILE A 234 8.75 13.84 1.99
CA ILE A 234 8.50 15.05 2.81
C ILE A 234 7.79 16.14 2.00
N GLU A 235 8.28 16.39 0.79
CA GLU A 235 7.71 17.35 -0.13
C GLU A 235 6.26 16.97 -0.55
N ALA A 236 6.02 15.68 -0.82
CA ALA A 236 4.71 15.17 -1.22
C ALA A 236 3.64 15.35 -0.13
N TRP A 237 4.04 15.21 1.13
CA TRP A 237 3.20 15.45 2.31
C TRP A 237 3.07 16.94 2.68
N GLY A 238 3.75 17.83 1.95
CA GLY A 238 3.64 19.27 2.17
C GLY A 238 4.22 19.74 3.50
N ILE A 239 5.17 18.98 4.06
CA ILE A 239 5.88 19.28 5.30
C ILE A 239 7.35 19.61 5.02
N GLU A 240 8.04 20.11 6.04
CA GLU A 240 9.48 20.38 6.02
C GLU A 240 10.17 19.52 7.09
N TRP A 241 11.44 19.17 6.88
CA TRP A 241 12.21 18.37 7.85
C TRP A 241 12.29 18.99 9.25
N ASN A 242 12.24 20.32 9.36
CA ASN A 242 12.22 21.03 10.66
C ASN A 242 10.91 20.84 11.44
N MET A 243 9.85 20.31 10.80
CA MET A 243 8.57 19.96 11.42
C MET A 243 8.54 18.51 11.91
N CYS A 244 9.59 17.74 11.62
CA CYS A 244 9.67 16.32 11.91
C CYS A 244 10.48 16.07 13.20
N GLU A 245 9.95 15.26 14.08
CA GLU A 245 10.67 14.62 15.17
C GLU A 245 11.09 13.22 14.70
N ILE A 246 12.38 12.93 14.77
CA ILE A 246 12.95 11.66 14.32
C ILE A 246 13.54 10.95 15.53
N ASP A 247 13.12 9.70 15.71
CA ASP A 247 13.67 8.78 16.68
C ASP A 247 14.14 7.52 15.95
N SER A 248 15.37 7.08 16.20
CA SER A 248 15.94 5.95 15.49
C SER A 248 16.98 5.22 16.32
N GLU A 249 17.05 3.91 16.13
CA GLU A 249 18.03 3.03 16.75
C GLU A 249 18.69 2.21 15.64
N GLU A 250 20.02 2.17 15.64
CA GLU A 250 20.78 1.32 14.73
C GLU A 250 20.65 -0.15 15.17
N ALA A 251 20.70 -1.08 14.21
CA ALA A 251 20.73 -2.49 14.54
C ALA A 251 21.96 -2.83 15.38
N ASP A 252 21.78 -3.61 16.44
CA ASP A 252 22.89 -4.07 17.28
C ASP A 252 23.70 -5.18 16.59
N GLU A 253 24.83 -5.57 17.19
CA GLU A 253 25.69 -6.65 16.67
C GLU A 253 24.96 -8.00 16.59
N ASP A 254 23.89 -8.17 17.39
CA ASP A 254 23.06 -9.37 17.44
C ASP A 254 21.99 -9.41 16.33
N GLY A 255 21.84 -8.31 15.58
CA GLY A 255 20.95 -8.19 14.45
C GLY A 255 19.49 -8.00 14.84
N ASP A 256 19.22 -7.50 16.05
CA ASP A 256 17.89 -6.99 16.39
C ASP A 256 17.63 -5.78 15.48
N GLY A 257 16.57 -5.87 14.70
CA GLY A 257 16.31 -4.93 13.63
C GLY A 257 16.07 -3.55 14.23
N GLY A 258 17.04 -2.64 14.09
CA GLY A 258 16.89 -1.25 14.50
C GLY A 258 15.58 -0.64 13.99
N TYR A 259 15.16 0.48 14.55
CA TYR A 259 13.92 1.13 14.12
C TYR A 259 14.15 2.53 13.61
N TRP A 260 13.19 2.99 12.83
CA TRP A 260 13.07 4.38 12.45
C TRP A 260 11.64 4.83 12.68
N ASN A 261 11.49 5.93 13.41
CA ASN A 261 10.24 6.61 13.66
C ASN A 261 10.37 8.08 13.25
N LEU A 262 9.40 8.56 12.49
CA LEU A 262 9.24 9.97 12.14
C LEU A 262 7.84 10.40 12.52
N GLU A 263 7.74 11.48 13.28
CA GLU A 263 6.46 12.11 13.62
C GLU A 263 6.46 13.57 13.17
N ALA A 264 5.36 14.03 12.59
CA ALA A 264 5.17 15.43 12.22
C ALA A 264 3.74 15.87 12.50
N MET A 265 3.59 17.11 12.96
CA MET A 265 2.30 17.77 13.14
C MET A 265 1.99 18.65 11.94
N VAL A 266 0.91 18.32 11.22
CA VAL A 266 0.57 18.96 9.96
C VAL A 266 -0.76 19.72 10.09
N PRO A 267 -0.81 21.01 9.78
CA PRO A 267 -2.08 21.74 9.74
C PRO A 267 -2.91 21.25 8.55
N TRP A 268 -4.18 20.92 8.78
CA TRP A 268 -5.11 20.60 7.69
C TRP A 268 -5.52 21.86 6.94
N ARG A 269 -5.57 21.77 5.61
CA ARG A 269 -5.89 22.90 4.73
C ARG A 269 -7.32 22.84 4.22
#